data_AF-A0AAU7Q0H4-F1
#
_entry.id   AF-A0AAU7Q0H4-F1
#
_cell.length_a   1.000
_cell.length_b   1.000
_cell.length_c   1.000
_cell.angle_alpha   90.00
_cell.angle_beta   90.00
_cell.angle_gamma   90.00
#
_symmetry.space_group_name_H-M   'P 1'
#
loop_
_entity.id
_entity.type
_entity.pdbx_description
1 polymer ?
#
loop_
_entity_poly.entity_id
_entity_poly.type
_entity_poly.pdbx_seq_one_letter_code
_entity_poly.pdbx_strand_id
1 'polypeptide(L)'
;MLRSDIPKVLFSSIKEDDPYRASKLFQIERWCYANWRLHQKSGQKGRNFLAQVLSNEDCWKKVDNLHGVKLDRQVVGKKLIGQDLNNPFSTDKRYEIACRYCLEEDITALFEERKDKLSAQGKSSLLDYGHLVKTLGGNLLIVFWSHFVSGHISKLNLNGRHPYEYGLECAMSFKQEQAVEFFWNKIKSLPESEMSEQKKDEIFMKTAVYAAGNRCNSYPEIFEFCFSQITPDKYPELLKRDLAENGYYGSLNTLQGALRFDQFQKLFDFLSPNSVSEDDYNIWLDMEIKKHSEPYVNEIVKLFMHMWMKEGFESHRALVIREELEDKFPLFRTVLLTPLVEKDYMEPVWAILDIANCDQIKGFMDSRQAEYIRSVLEKRDVDSLNKFLAYGKSVTEELDRGDLSTHCH
;
A
#
# COMPACT_ATOMS: atom_id res chain seq x y z
N MET A 1 -0.01 14.37 2.27
CA MET A 1 -0.87 14.81 1.15
C MET A 1 -2.22 14.21 1.38
N LEU A 2 -3.29 14.99 1.26
CA LEU A 2 -4.63 14.52 1.56
C LEU A 2 -5.35 14.16 0.26
N ARG A 3 -6.30 13.23 0.34
CA ARG A 3 -7.17 12.88 -0.79
C ARG A 3 -7.90 14.10 -1.38
N SER A 4 -8.20 15.10 -0.55
CA SER A 4 -8.78 16.39 -0.95
C SER A 4 -7.92 17.19 -1.93
N ASP A 5 -6.61 16.92 -1.97
CA ASP A 5 -5.66 17.62 -2.84
C ASP A 5 -5.67 17.04 -4.27
N ILE A 6 -6.30 15.87 -4.48
CA ILE A 6 -6.42 15.23 -5.79
C ILE A 6 -7.60 15.84 -6.56
N PRO A 7 -7.40 16.28 -7.82
CA PRO A 7 -8.48 16.84 -8.62
C PRO A 7 -9.65 15.87 -8.79
N LYS A 8 -10.87 16.31 -8.44
CA LYS A 8 -12.11 15.51 -8.53
C LYS A 8 -12.31 14.85 -9.90
N VAL A 9 -11.92 15.55 -10.98
CA VAL A 9 -12.02 15.05 -12.36
C VAL A 9 -11.30 13.71 -12.59
N LEU A 10 -10.22 13.42 -11.84
CA LEU A 10 -9.51 12.14 -11.94
C LEU A 10 -10.32 11.00 -11.33
N PHE A 11 -11.06 11.25 -10.24
CA PHE A 11 -11.96 10.25 -9.67
C PHE A 11 -13.23 10.07 -10.51
N SER A 12 -13.78 11.17 -11.05
CA SER A 12 -14.93 11.14 -11.97
C SER A 12 -14.64 10.47 -13.32
N SER A 13 -13.40 10.05 -13.58
CA SER A 13 -13.03 9.29 -14.78
C SER A 13 -13.54 7.86 -14.76
N ILE A 14 -13.85 7.32 -13.57
CA ILE A 14 -14.45 6.00 -13.40
C ILE A 14 -15.96 6.14 -13.26
N LYS A 15 -16.70 5.37 -14.06
CA LYS A 15 -18.17 5.43 -14.06
C LYS A 15 -18.74 4.86 -12.75
N GLU A 16 -19.92 5.37 -12.35
CA GLU A 16 -20.61 4.91 -11.14
C GLU A 16 -21.05 3.45 -11.21
N ASP A 17 -21.32 2.93 -12.41
CA ASP A 17 -21.74 1.55 -12.68
C ASP A 17 -20.57 0.58 -12.94
N ASP A 18 -19.31 1.03 -12.83
CA ASP A 18 -18.15 0.16 -13.00
C ASP A 18 -18.08 -0.88 -11.86
N PRO A 19 -18.07 -2.19 -12.15
CA PRO A 19 -18.07 -3.24 -11.12
C PRO A 19 -16.80 -3.22 -10.24
N TYR A 20 -15.71 -2.61 -10.71
CA TYR A 20 -14.45 -2.46 -10.00
C TYR A 20 -14.21 -1.02 -9.51
N ARG A 21 -15.25 -0.18 -9.47
CA ARG A 21 -15.12 1.25 -9.15
C ARG A 21 -14.31 1.52 -7.90
N ALA A 22 -14.59 0.82 -6.79
CA ALA A 22 -13.88 1.02 -5.53
C ALA A 22 -12.37 0.74 -5.68
N SER A 23 -12.01 -0.36 -6.34
CA SER A 23 -10.63 -0.76 -6.61
C SER A 23 -9.91 0.20 -7.56
N LYS A 24 -10.57 0.62 -8.65
CA LYS A 24 -10.01 1.60 -9.60
C LYS A 24 -9.76 2.94 -8.92
N LEU A 25 -10.71 3.46 -8.14
CA LEU A 25 -10.56 4.73 -7.42
C LEU A 25 -9.42 4.70 -6.41
N PHE A 26 -9.28 3.60 -5.66
CA PHE A 26 -8.19 3.39 -4.71
C PHE A 26 -6.81 3.42 -5.41
N GLN A 27 -6.70 2.75 -6.56
CA GLN A 27 -5.45 2.75 -7.33
C GLN A 27 -5.15 4.09 -8.01
N ILE A 28 -6.18 4.83 -8.45
CA ILE A 28 -6.02 6.20 -8.96
C ILE A 28 -5.49 7.12 -7.87
N GLU A 29 -6.02 7.02 -6.65
CA GLU A 29 -5.55 7.82 -5.50
C GLU A 29 -4.03 7.64 -5.29
N ARG A 30 -3.57 6.39 -5.24
CA ARG A 30 -2.15 6.05 -5.09
C ARG A 30 -1.29 6.47 -6.28
N TRP A 31 -1.79 6.26 -7.50
CA TRP A 31 -1.12 6.73 -8.69
C TRP A 31 -0.94 8.26 -8.67
N CYS A 32 -1.94 9.00 -8.17
CA CYS A 32 -1.86 10.46 -7.99
C CYS A 32 -0.84 10.86 -6.92
N TYR A 33 -0.62 10.02 -5.90
CA TYR A 33 0.45 10.21 -4.92
C TYR A 33 1.83 10.10 -5.59
N ALA A 34 2.05 9.07 -6.40
CA ALA A 34 3.28 8.86 -7.18
C ALA A 34 3.51 9.93 -8.25
N ASN A 35 2.43 10.51 -8.77
CA ASN A 35 2.46 11.45 -9.89
C ASN A 35 1.99 12.85 -9.51
N TRP A 36 2.17 13.26 -8.25
CA TRP A 36 1.70 14.56 -7.73
C TRP A 36 2.06 15.74 -8.64
N ARG A 37 3.35 15.89 -8.96
CA ARG A 37 3.84 17.00 -9.81
C ARG A 37 3.23 16.97 -11.21
N LEU A 38 2.83 15.80 -11.71
CA LEU A 38 2.25 15.65 -13.04
C LEU A 38 0.86 16.27 -13.08
N HIS A 39 -0.03 15.94 -12.14
CA HIS A 39 -1.42 16.44 -12.12
C HIS A 39 -1.57 17.85 -11.49
N GLN A 40 -0.68 18.22 -10.57
CA GLN A 40 -0.70 19.55 -9.95
C GLN A 40 -0.37 20.64 -10.97
N LYS A 41 0.65 20.42 -11.81
CA LYS A 41 1.19 21.43 -12.74
C LYS A 41 0.58 21.43 -14.15
N SER A 42 -0.31 20.48 -14.46
CA SER A 42 -0.87 20.29 -15.80
C SER A 42 -2.03 21.22 -16.16
N GLY A 43 -2.53 22.00 -15.19
CA GLY A 43 -3.73 22.83 -15.38
C GLY A 43 -4.98 22.01 -15.73
N GLN A 44 -6.06 22.67 -16.13
CA GLN A 44 -7.33 21.98 -16.43
C GLN A 44 -7.23 21.04 -17.63
N LYS A 45 -6.60 21.50 -18.73
CA LYS A 45 -6.44 20.71 -19.96
C LYS A 45 -5.68 19.41 -19.69
N GLY A 46 -4.56 19.49 -18.96
CA GLY A 46 -3.80 18.28 -18.64
C GLY A 46 -4.49 17.38 -17.63
N ARG A 47 -5.23 17.91 -16.65
CA ARG A 47 -6.06 17.07 -15.75
C ARG A 47 -7.15 16.31 -16.51
N ASN A 48 -7.80 16.94 -17.48
CA ASN A 48 -8.78 16.27 -18.35
C ASN A 48 -8.13 15.18 -19.20
N PHE A 49 -6.92 15.44 -19.75
CA PHE A 49 -6.16 14.42 -20.48
C PHE A 49 -5.76 13.23 -19.59
N LEU A 50 -5.29 13.50 -18.37
CA LEU A 50 -4.99 12.44 -17.39
C LEU A 50 -6.24 11.60 -17.07
N ALA A 51 -7.40 12.25 -16.87
CA ALA A 51 -8.66 11.56 -16.65
C ALA A 51 -9.03 10.66 -17.84
N GLN A 52 -8.85 11.14 -19.07
CA GLN A 52 -9.10 10.36 -20.29
C GLN A 52 -8.18 9.13 -20.40
N VAL A 53 -6.91 9.26 -20.01
CA VAL A 53 -5.98 8.12 -19.99
C VAL A 53 -6.40 7.10 -18.92
N LEU A 54 -6.77 7.56 -17.72
CA LEU A 54 -7.17 6.69 -16.62
C LEU A 54 -8.55 6.04 -16.83
N SER A 55 -9.43 6.63 -17.62
CA SER A 55 -10.72 6.03 -18.00
C SER A 55 -10.62 5.03 -19.14
N ASN A 56 -9.43 4.85 -19.74
CA ASN A 56 -9.24 3.92 -20.85
C ASN A 56 -9.11 2.48 -20.30
N GLU A 57 -9.93 1.55 -20.79
CA GLU A 57 -9.92 0.15 -20.32
C GLU A 57 -8.60 -0.58 -20.59
N ASP A 58 -7.82 -0.22 -21.61
CA ASP A 58 -6.51 -0.83 -21.86
C ASP A 58 -5.51 -0.55 -20.72
N CYS A 59 -5.75 0.52 -19.94
CA CYS A 59 -4.94 0.85 -18.76
C CYS A 59 -5.27 -0.05 -17.57
N TRP A 60 -6.25 -0.96 -17.66
CA TRP A 60 -6.68 -1.81 -16.57
C TRP A 60 -6.57 -3.29 -16.95
N LYS A 61 -5.80 -4.04 -16.17
CA LYS A 61 -5.62 -5.48 -16.34
C LYS A 61 -6.44 -6.23 -15.31
N LYS A 62 -7.16 -7.27 -15.73
CA LYS A 62 -7.80 -8.20 -14.79
C LYS A 62 -6.72 -8.95 -14.01
N VAL A 63 -6.92 -9.09 -12.71
CA VAL A 63 -6.01 -9.81 -11.81
C VAL A 63 -6.81 -10.70 -10.86
N ASP A 64 -6.23 -11.82 -10.49
CA ASP A 64 -6.83 -12.78 -9.55
C ASP A 64 -6.46 -12.42 -8.11
N ASN A 65 -7.00 -11.31 -7.62
CA ASN A 65 -6.86 -10.87 -6.23
C ASN A 65 -8.08 -10.04 -5.81
N LEU A 66 -8.10 -9.58 -4.56
CA LEU A 66 -9.21 -8.82 -3.96
C LEU A 66 -9.63 -7.57 -4.77
N HIS A 67 -8.73 -6.97 -5.55
CA HIS A 67 -9.05 -5.81 -6.37
C HIS A 67 -9.71 -6.16 -7.70
N GLY A 68 -9.56 -7.39 -8.19
CA GLY A 68 -10.08 -7.88 -9.48
C GLY A 68 -9.48 -7.21 -10.73
N VAL A 69 -8.94 -6.01 -10.59
CA VAL A 69 -8.24 -5.22 -11.62
C VAL A 69 -6.99 -4.53 -11.05
N LYS A 70 -5.97 -4.33 -11.88
CA LYS A 70 -4.76 -3.56 -11.58
C LYS A 70 -4.51 -2.51 -12.66
N LEU A 71 -4.12 -1.30 -12.26
CA LEU A 71 -3.69 -0.25 -13.19
C LEU A 71 -2.38 -0.66 -13.86
N ASP A 72 -2.40 -0.79 -15.18
CA ASP A 72 -1.20 -0.98 -15.99
C ASP A 72 -0.47 0.35 -16.17
N ARG A 73 0.49 0.58 -15.28
CA ARG A 73 1.29 1.81 -15.27
C ARG A 73 2.14 1.95 -16.52
N GLN A 74 2.61 0.85 -17.12
CA GLN A 74 3.38 0.90 -18.37
C GLN A 74 2.52 1.39 -19.52
N VAL A 75 1.29 0.85 -19.66
CA VAL A 75 0.33 1.30 -20.68
C VAL A 75 -0.10 2.75 -20.45
N VAL A 76 -0.34 3.15 -19.19
CA VAL A 76 -0.59 4.55 -18.83
C VAL A 76 0.57 5.43 -19.30
N GLY A 77 1.82 5.07 -18.97
CA GLY A 77 3.01 5.79 -19.39
C GLY A 77 3.08 5.97 -20.91
N LYS A 78 2.87 4.89 -21.67
CA LYS A 78 2.84 4.92 -23.15
C LYS A 78 1.75 5.87 -23.68
N LYS A 79 0.53 5.80 -23.15
CA LYS A 79 -0.56 6.70 -23.57
C LYS A 79 -0.27 8.17 -23.21
N LEU A 80 0.39 8.44 -22.10
CA LEU A 80 0.77 9.80 -21.69
C LEU A 80 1.82 10.44 -22.61
N ILE A 81 2.65 9.66 -23.30
CA ILE A 81 3.68 10.18 -24.22
C ILE A 81 3.28 10.10 -25.71
N GLY A 82 2.12 9.52 -26.02
CA GLY A 82 1.61 9.38 -27.39
C GLY A 82 1.43 10.72 -28.10
N GLN A 83 1.59 10.73 -29.42
CA GLN A 83 1.52 11.93 -30.27
C GLN A 83 0.08 12.35 -30.65
N ASP A 84 -0.91 12.08 -29.81
CA ASP A 84 -2.29 12.54 -30.05
C ASP A 84 -2.32 14.08 -30.06
N LEU A 85 -3.06 14.67 -31.01
CA LEU A 85 -3.31 16.12 -31.10
C LEU A 85 -3.86 16.71 -29.78
N ASN A 86 -4.52 15.87 -28.97
CA ASN A 86 -5.04 16.26 -27.68
C ASN A 86 -4.03 16.18 -26.52
N ASN A 87 -2.85 15.58 -26.72
CA ASN A 87 -1.82 15.47 -25.68
C ASN A 87 -1.25 16.88 -25.36
N PRO A 88 -1.42 17.39 -24.13
CA PRO A 88 -0.97 18.72 -23.76
C PRO A 88 0.51 18.78 -23.36
N PHE A 89 1.24 17.65 -23.36
CA PHE A 89 2.62 17.59 -22.91
C PHE A 89 3.62 17.92 -24.03
N SER A 90 4.55 18.83 -23.74
CA SER A 90 5.69 19.14 -24.61
C SER A 90 6.63 17.94 -24.77
N THR A 91 7.52 17.95 -25.77
CA THR A 91 8.53 16.88 -25.96
C THR A 91 9.40 16.69 -24.71
N ASP A 92 9.86 17.75 -24.07
CA ASP A 92 10.62 17.65 -22.82
C ASP A 92 9.79 16.97 -21.71
N LYS A 93 8.50 17.27 -21.63
CA LYS A 93 7.62 16.67 -20.64
C LYS A 93 7.32 15.20 -20.95
N ARG A 94 7.13 14.85 -22.23
CA ARG A 94 6.98 13.47 -22.68
C ARG A 94 8.25 12.67 -22.42
N TYR A 95 9.43 13.24 -22.64
CA TYR A 95 10.71 12.63 -22.30
C TYR A 95 10.86 12.41 -20.78
N GLU A 96 10.45 13.38 -19.94
CA GLU A 96 10.41 13.19 -18.49
C GLU A 96 9.49 12.03 -18.08
N ILE A 97 8.31 11.93 -18.68
CA ILE A 97 7.36 10.84 -18.41
C ILE A 97 7.97 9.51 -18.86
N ALA A 98 8.52 9.42 -20.07
CA ALA A 98 9.17 8.22 -20.57
C ALA A 98 10.28 7.73 -19.63
N CYS A 99 11.15 8.63 -19.16
CA CYS A 99 12.19 8.33 -18.17
C CYS A 99 11.63 7.78 -16.86
N ARG A 100 10.54 8.38 -16.33
CA ARG A 100 9.90 7.94 -15.07
C ARG A 100 9.24 6.57 -15.19
N TYR A 101 8.73 6.24 -16.36
CA TYR A 101 8.09 4.94 -16.63
C TYR A 101 9.07 3.91 -17.21
N CYS A 102 10.34 4.29 -17.42
CA CYS A 102 11.37 3.45 -18.03
C CYS A 102 10.97 2.86 -19.39
N LEU A 103 10.36 3.70 -20.24
CA LEU A 103 9.95 3.34 -21.60
C LEU A 103 11.15 3.37 -22.56
N GLU A 104 12.08 2.43 -22.42
CA GLU A 104 13.42 2.41 -23.02
C GLU A 104 13.47 2.83 -24.50
N GLU A 105 12.61 2.26 -25.34
CA GLU A 105 12.51 2.58 -26.77
C GLU A 105 12.10 4.04 -27.02
N ASP A 106 11.07 4.52 -26.30
CA ASP A 106 10.57 5.89 -26.46
C ASP A 106 11.54 6.91 -25.86
N ILE A 107 12.27 6.56 -24.81
CA ILE A 107 13.29 7.44 -24.21
C ILE A 107 14.33 7.79 -25.28
N THR A 108 14.79 6.80 -26.04
CA THR A 108 15.77 7.01 -27.12
C THR A 108 15.18 7.90 -28.22
N ALA A 109 13.97 7.58 -28.69
CA ALA A 109 13.30 8.36 -29.74
C ALA A 109 13.03 9.82 -29.33
N LEU A 110 12.54 10.03 -28.10
CA LEU A 110 12.26 11.36 -27.57
C LEU A 110 13.54 12.16 -27.28
N PHE A 111 14.63 11.49 -26.91
CA PHE A 111 15.94 12.13 -26.74
C PHE A 111 16.47 12.66 -28.08
N GLU A 112 16.36 11.87 -29.16
CA GLU A 112 16.73 12.31 -30.50
C GLU A 112 15.79 13.41 -31.03
N GLU A 113 14.47 13.31 -30.84
CA GLU A 113 13.52 14.38 -31.20
C GLU A 113 13.90 15.71 -30.52
N ARG A 114 14.33 15.64 -29.25
CA ARG A 114 14.80 16.81 -28.50
C ARG A 114 16.11 17.37 -29.08
N LYS A 115 17.06 16.52 -29.44
CA LYS A 115 18.31 16.93 -30.11
C LYS A 115 18.03 17.63 -31.43
N ASP A 116 17.13 17.08 -32.26
CA ASP A 116 16.75 17.68 -33.54
C ASP A 116 16.13 19.07 -33.35
N LYS A 117 15.25 19.24 -32.35
CA LYS A 117 14.67 20.56 -32.01
C LYS A 117 15.70 21.58 -31.55
N LEU A 118 16.72 21.14 -30.82
CA LEU A 118 17.83 22.03 -30.40
C LEU A 118 18.74 22.36 -31.58
N SER A 119 19.02 21.38 -32.44
CA SER A 119 19.80 21.55 -33.68
C SER A 119 19.15 22.58 -34.62
N ALA A 120 17.82 22.49 -34.79
CA ALA A 120 17.04 23.42 -35.61
C ALA A 120 17.10 24.89 -35.13
N GLN A 121 17.54 25.15 -33.89
CA GLN A 121 17.76 26.51 -33.39
C GLN A 121 19.10 27.11 -33.84
N GLY A 122 19.93 26.35 -34.57
CA GLY A 122 21.17 26.84 -35.19
C GLY A 122 22.30 27.16 -34.20
N LYS A 123 22.20 26.72 -32.95
CA LYS A 123 23.21 26.94 -31.90
C LYS A 123 23.88 25.62 -31.54
N SER A 124 25.09 25.39 -32.07
CA SER A 124 25.86 24.16 -31.83
C SER A 124 26.09 23.87 -30.35
N SER A 125 26.25 24.91 -29.51
CA SER A 125 26.42 24.74 -28.07
C SER A 125 25.25 24.04 -27.37
N LEU A 126 24.04 24.06 -27.95
CA LEU A 126 22.87 23.36 -27.41
C LEU A 126 22.97 21.83 -27.59
N LEU A 127 23.81 21.38 -28.51
CA LEU A 127 24.10 19.96 -28.76
C LEU A 127 25.29 19.46 -27.94
N ASP A 128 26.00 20.35 -27.24
CA ASP A 128 27.07 19.94 -26.35
C ASP A 128 26.49 19.14 -25.18
N TYR A 129 27.27 18.17 -24.69
CA TYR A 129 26.94 17.35 -23.53
C TYR A 129 26.39 18.15 -22.34
N GLY A 130 26.96 19.34 -22.10
CA GLY A 130 26.49 20.26 -21.07
C GLY A 130 25.00 20.58 -21.21
N HIS A 131 24.56 20.97 -22.40
CA HIS A 131 23.17 21.33 -22.67
C HIS A 131 22.25 20.11 -22.83
N LEU A 132 22.72 19.05 -23.50
CA LEU A 132 21.89 17.86 -23.71
C LEU A 132 21.60 17.11 -22.40
N VAL A 133 22.60 17.01 -21.52
CA VAL A 133 22.58 16.12 -20.35
C VAL A 133 22.77 16.88 -19.04
N LYS A 134 23.85 17.67 -18.90
CA LYS A 134 24.21 18.30 -17.60
C LYS A 134 23.18 19.32 -17.09
N THR A 135 22.44 19.97 -17.99
CA THR A 135 21.41 20.97 -17.61
C THR A 135 20.06 20.36 -17.22
N LEU A 136 19.85 19.06 -17.43
CA LEU A 136 18.63 18.37 -17.03
C LEU A 136 18.62 18.11 -15.52
N GLY A 137 18.41 19.16 -14.73
CA GLY A 137 18.36 19.09 -13.27
C GLY A 137 17.03 18.56 -12.71
N GLY A 138 17.09 18.00 -11.50
CA GLY A 138 15.93 17.85 -10.61
C GLY A 138 15.21 16.50 -10.59
N ASN A 139 15.45 15.60 -11.56
CA ASN A 139 14.93 14.24 -11.53
C ASN A 139 16.03 13.22 -11.84
N LEU A 140 16.39 12.39 -10.86
CA LEU A 140 17.49 11.44 -10.95
C LEU A 140 17.28 10.41 -12.07
N LEU A 141 16.04 9.99 -12.36
CA LEU A 141 15.77 9.09 -13.48
C LEU A 141 16.02 9.78 -14.83
N ILE A 142 15.65 11.05 -14.98
CA ILE A 142 15.94 11.82 -16.21
C ILE A 142 17.45 11.97 -16.37
N VAL A 143 18.17 12.28 -15.29
CA VAL A 143 19.63 12.40 -15.29
C VAL A 143 20.26 11.08 -15.71
N PHE A 144 19.87 9.98 -15.06
CA PHE A 144 20.35 8.63 -15.39
C PHE A 144 20.13 8.31 -16.88
N TRP A 145 18.89 8.39 -17.34
CA TRP A 145 18.53 8.05 -18.71
C TRP A 145 19.26 8.92 -19.73
N SER A 146 19.38 10.22 -19.46
CA SER A 146 20.07 11.14 -20.38
C SER A 146 21.56 10.84 -20.48
N HIS A 147 22.23 10.42 -19.40
CA HIS A 147 23.61 9.94 -19.47
C HIS A 147 23.69 8.60 -20.20
N PHE A 148 22.73 7.70 -19.95
CA PHE A 148 22.69 6.36 -20.53
C PHE A 148 22.50 6.42 -22.06
N VAL A 149 21.43 7.04 -22.55
CA VAL A 149 21.11 7.09 -23.99
C VAL A 149 22.05 7.98 -24.80
N SER A 150 22.72 8.94 -24.16
CA SER A 150 23.76 9.75 -24.83
C SER A 150 25.12 9.06 -24.92
N GLY A 151 25.26 7.84 -24.37
CA GLY A 151 26.55 7.13 -24.34
C GLY A 151 27.58 7.74 -23.37
N HIS A 152 27.12 8.53 -22.40
CA HIS A 152 27.98 9.24 -21.44
C HIS A 152 27.77 8.77 -19.99
N ILE A 153 27.38 7.51 -19.78
CA ILE A 153 27.16 6.94 -18.44
C ILE A 153 28.39 7.03 -17.54
N SER A 154 29.61 6.97 -18.12
CA SER A 154 30.87 7.11 -17.39
C SER A 154 31.08 8.49 -16.76
N LYS A 155 30.34 9.52 -17.21
CA LYS A 155 30.36 10.86 -16.61
C LYS A 155 29.39 11.01 -15.44
N LEU A 156 28.52 10.02 -15.22
CA LEU A 156 27.64 9.97 -14.05
C LEU A 156 28.41 9.35 -12.88
N ASN A 157 28.36 9.99 -11.71
CA ASN A 157 28.98 9.40 -10.52
C ASN A 157 28.13 8.25 -9.98
N LEU A 158 28.53 7.02 -10.28
CA LEU A 158 27.85 5.81 -9.81
C LEU A 158 28.29 5.37 -8.41
N ASN A 159 29.32 5.98 -7.80
CA ASN A 159 29.93 5.54 -6.54
C ASN A 159 30.34 4.05 -6.53
N GLY A 160 30.90 3.56 -7.64
CA GLY A 160 31.35 2.17 -7.77
C GLY A 160 30.23 1.13 -7.96
N ARG A 161 28.97 1.57 -8.09
CA ARG A 161 27.82 0.68 -8.33
C ARG A 161 27.64 0.36 -9.81
N HIS A 162 26.98 -0.76 -10.08
CA HIS A 162 26.51 -1.08 -11.42
C HIS A 162 25.48 -0.03 -11.90
N PRO A 163 25.45 0.37 -13.20
CA PRO A 163 24.48 1.35 -13.69
C PRO A 163 23.01 1.02 -13.35
N TYR A 164 22.63 -0.25 -13.44
CA TYR A 164 21.25 -0.66 -13.08
C TYR A 164 20.97 -0.63 -11.57
N GLU A 165 21.97 -0.87 -10.71
CA GLU A 165 21.82 -0.69 -9.25
C GLU A 165 21.60 0.80 -8.93
N TYR A 166 22.36 1.69 -9.56
CA TYR A 166 22.15 3.13 -9.45
C TYR A 166 20.76 3.56 -9.98
N GLY A 167 20.34 3.00 -11.12
CA GLY A 167 19.02 3.25 -11.69
C GLY A 167 17.88 2.81 -10.76
N LEU A 168 18.02 1.65 -10.10
CA LEU A 168 17.08 1.17 -9.09
C LEU A 168 16.94 2.13 -7.92
N GLU A 169 18.05 2.65 -7.38
CA GLU A 169 18.01 3.66 -6.33
C GLU A 169 17.34 4.97 -6.78
N CYS A 170 17.57 5.38 -8.03
CA CYS A 170 16.86 6.52 -8.61
C CYS A 170 15.35 6.26 -8.67
N ALA A 171 14.95 5.05 -9.08
CA ALA A 171 13.54 4.65 -9.12
C ALA A 171 12.89 4.66 -7.73
N MET A 172 13.59 4.14 -6.72
CA MET A 172 13.16 4.16 -5.32
C MET A 172 13.01 5.58 -4.79
N SER A 173 13.98 6.47 -5.07
CA SER A 173 13.94 7.88 -4.65
C SER A 173 12.72 8.63 -5.21
N PHE A 174 12.26 8.26 -6.41
CA PHE A 174 11.07 8.83 -7.04
C PHE A 174 9.78 8.06 -6.79
N LYS A 175 9.84 6.97 -6.00
CA LYS A 175 8.71 6.09 -5.69
C LYS A 175 7.92 5.64 -6.93
N GLN A 176 8.64 5.14 -7.93
CA GLN A 176 8.05 4.68 -9.19
C GLN A 176 8.13 3.14 -9.28
N GLU A 177 7.04 2.43 -8.96
CA GLU A 177 6.96 0.95 -9.03
C GLU A 177 7.46 0.42 -10.38
N GLN A 178 6.96 0.97 -11.49
CA GLN A 178 7.30 0.47 -12.82
C GLN A 178 8.79 0.64 -13.17
N ALA A 179 9.46 1.65 -12.60
CA ALA A 179 10.89 1.84 -12.77
C ALA A 179 11.68 0.88 -11.87
N VAL A 180 11.20 0.64 -10.65
CA VAL A 180 11.77 -0.38 -9.74
C VAL A 180 11.73 -1.76 -10.40
N GLU A 181 10.58 -2.13 -10.97
CA GLU A 181 10.41 -3.36 -11.72
C GLU A 181 11.36 -3.45 -12.92
N PHE A 182 11.45 -2.38 -13.72
CA PHE A 182 12.35 -2.33 -14.87
C PHE A 182 13.82 -2.58 -14.47
N PHE A 183 14.33 -1.80 -13.51
CA PHE A 183 15.74 -1.94 -13.10
C PHE A 183 16.02 -3.25 -12.39
N TRP A 184 15.09 -3.74 -11.58
CA TRP A 184 15.23 -5.07 -10.97
C TRP A 184 15.31 -6.17 -12.02
N ASN A 185 14.44 -6.15 -13.03
CA ASN A 185 14.47 -7.13 -14.11
C ASN A 185 15.80 -7.10 -14.88
N LYS A 186 16.37 -5.89 -15.12
CA LYS A 186 17.71 -5.75 -15.71
C LYS A 186 18.77 -6.35 -14.79
N ILE A 187 18.77 -6.03 -13.49
CA ILE A 187 19.72 -6.58 -12.49
C ILE A 187 19.63 -8.12 -12.43
N LYS A 188 18.41 -8.65 -12.33
CA LYS A 188 18.13 -10.09 -12.27
C LYS A 188 18.71 -10.82 -13.48
N SER A 189 18.59 -10.22 -14.66
CA SER A 189 19.10 -10.77 -15.93
C SER A 189 20.62 -10.66 -16.13
N LEU A 190 21.35 -9.95 -15.28
CA LEU A 190 22.81 -9.82 -15.42
C LEU A 190 23.51 -11.17 -15.25
N PRO A 191 24.58 -11.47 -15.99
CA PRO A 191 25.36 -12.68 -15.78
C PRO A 191 26.15 -12.62 -14.47
N GLU A 192 26.50 -13.79 -13.92
CA GLU A 192 27.32 -13.93 -12.69
C GLU A 192 28.66 -13.18 -12.77
N SER A 193 29.20 -13.03 -13.99
CA SER A 193 30.43 -12.28 -14.25
C SER A 193 30.30 -10.76 -14.02
N GLU A 194 29.08 -10.23 -14.08
CA GLU A 194 28.80 -8.81 -13.85
C GLU A 194 28.26 -8.55 -12.44
N MET A 195 27.41 -9.46 -11.94
CA MET A 195 26.86 -9.37 -10.59
C MET A 195 26.50 -10.76 -10.07
N SER A 196 27.04 -11.11 -8.90
CA SER A 196 26.75 -12.41 -8.28
C SER A 196 25.31 -12.51 -7.80
N GLU A 197 24.75 -13.73 -7.82
CA GLU A 197 23.42 -13.99 -7.25
C GLU A 197 23.29 -13.49 -5.80
N GLN A 198 24.32 -13.67 -4.98
CA GLN A 198 24.33 -13.17 -3.60
C GLN A 198 24.19 -11.63 -3.53
N LYS A 199 24.87 -10.90 -4.43
CA LYS A 199 24.78 -9.45 -4.50
C LYS A 199 23.41 -9.00 -5.02
N LYS A 200 22.83 -9.70 -5.99
CA LYS A 200 21.46 -9.45 -6.48
C LYS A 200 20.44 -9.62 -5.35
N ASP A 201 20.51 -10.74 -4.64
CA ASP A 201 19.65 -11.04 -3.49
C ASP A 201 19.74 -9.95 -2.41
N GLU A 202 20.96 -9.51 -2.08
CA GLU A 202 21.19 -8.46 -1.10
C GLU A 202 20.63 -7.09 -1.54
N ILE A 203 20.81 -6.72 -2.82
CA ILE A 203 20.21 -5.50 -3.38
C ILE A 203 18.68 -5.56 -3.27
N PHE A 204 18.09 -6.71 -3.61
CA PHE A 204 16.65 -6.86 -3.61
C PHE A 204 16.06 -6.82 -2.20
N MET A 205 16.68 -7.53 -1.26
CA MET A 205 16.25 -7.54 0.13
C MET A 205 16.31 -6.14 0.76
N LYS A 206 17.40 -5.39 0.51
CA LYS A 206 17.50 -3.97 0.92
C LYS A 206 16.40 -3.11 0.31
N THR A 207 16.09 -3.33 -0.96
CA THR A 207 15.03 -2.59 -1.66
C THR A 207 13.66 -2.88 -1.05
N ALA A 208 13.36 -4.15 -0.77
CA ALA A 208 12.11 -4.56 -0.13
C ALA A 208 11.94 -3.94 1.26
N VAL A 209 12.98 -4.02 2.11
CA VAL A 209 12.97 -3.44 3.46
C VAL A 209 12.80 -1.92 3.42
N TYR A 210 13.49 -1.23 2.50
CA TYR A 210 13.29 0.20 2.31
C TYR A 210 11.87 0.53 1.84
N ALA A 211 11.30 -0.28 0.93
CA ALA A 211 9.95 -0.09 0.41
C ALA A 211 8.85 -0.31 1.45
N ALA A 212 9.12 -1.16 2.45
CA ALA A 212 8.23 -1.41 3.59
C ALA A 212 8.15 -0.24 4.59
N GLY A 213 9.17 0.63 4.63
CA GLY A 213 9.24 1.70 5.62
C GLY A 213 8.38 2.92 5.31
N ASN A 214 8.18 3.77 6.33
CA ASN A 214 7.42 5.03 6.30
C ASN A 214 7.72 5.96 5.11
N ARG A 215 8.93 5.87 4.56
CA ARG A 215 9.35 6.65 3.37
C ARG A 215 8.54 6.26 2.13
N CYS A 216 8.04 5.03 2.08
CA CYS A 216 7.31 4.44 0.97
C CYS A 216 5.87 4.03 1.30
N ASN A 217 5.36 4.21 2.52
CA ASN A 217 3.98 3.82 2.90
C ASN A 217 2.87 4.35 1.97
N SER A 218 3.04 5.53 1.35
CA SER A 218 2.08 6.05 0.38
C SER A 218 2.20 5.44 -1.04
N TYR A 219 3.13 4.50 -1.23
CA TYR A 219 3.53 3.84 -2.48
C TYR A 219 3.69 2.33 -2.29
N PRO A 220 2.68 1.66 -1.69
CA PRO A 220 2.80 0.26 -1.28
C PRO A 220 3.06 -0.69 -2.44
N GLU A 221 2.75 -0.30 -3.68
CA GLU A 221 2.93 -1.16 -4.85
C GLU A 221 4.41 -1.51 -5.11
N ILE A 222 5.34 -0.65 -4.66
CA ILE A 222 6.76 -0.97 -4.71
C ILE A 222 7.07 -2.16 -3.82
N PHE A 223 6.54 -2.15 -2.58
CA PHE A 223 6.71 -3.27 -1.66
C PHE A 223 5.94 -4.50 -2.14
N GLU A 224 4.72 -4.35 -2.65
CA GLU A 224 3.95 -5.46 -3.22
C GLU A 224 4.71 -6.16 -4.36
N PHE A 225 5.32 -5.37 -5.26
CA PHE A 225 6.19 -5.91 -6.30
C PHE A 225 7.34 -6.69 -5.67
N CYS A 226 8.06 -6.10 -4.72
CA CYS A 226 9.18 -6.77 -4.06
C CYS A 226 8.73 -8.08 -3.40
N PHE A 227 7.68 -8.04 -2.59
CA PHE A 227 7.13 -9.18 -1.87
C PHE A 227 6.69 -10.31 -2.80
N SER A 228 6.10 -9.99 -3.97
CA SER A 228 5.69 -11.00 -4.96
C SER A 228 6.85 -11.83 -5.53
N GLN A 229 8.08 -11.33 -5.41
CA GLN A 229 9.29 -12.01 -5.89
C GLN A 229 10.08 -12.67 -4.75
N ILE A 230 9.73 -12.40 -3.48
CA ILE A 230 10.38 -13.01 -2.32
C ILE A 230 9.72 -14.36 -2.04
N THR A 231 10.53 -15.40 -1.95
CA THR A 231 10.07 -16.75 -1.62
C THR A 231 9.84 -16.91 -0.11
N PRO A 232 8.90 -17.79 0.32
CA PRO A 232 8.53 -17.91 1.74
C PRO A 232 9.70 -18.23 2.69
N ASP A 233 10.73 -18.95 2.23
CA ASP A 233 11.94 -19.24 3.01
C ASP A 233 12.71 -17.98 3.42
N LYS A 234 12.54 -16.87 2.70
CA LYS A 234 13.16 -15.57 3.00
C LYS A 234 12.30 -14.65 3.87
N TYR A 235 11.05 -15.03 4.21
CA TYR A 235 10.16 -14.19 5.02
C TYR A 235 10.71 -13.90 6.44
N PRO A 236 11.30 -14.88 7.17
CA PRO A 236 11.91 -14.58 8.47
C PRO A 236 13.04 -13.55 8.38
N GLU A 237 13.86 -13.64 7.33
CA GLU A 237 14.94 -12.69 7.11
C GLU A 237 14.41 -11.29 6.76
N LEU A 238 13.38 -11.21 5.91
CA LEU A 238 12.70 -9.97 5.59
C LEU A 238 12.16 -9.29 6.85
N LEU A 239 11.40 -10.01 7.68
CA LEU A 239 10.83 -9.49 8.93
C LEU A 239 11.90 -8.99 9.90
N LYS A 240 12.99 -9.75 10.05
CA LYS A 240 14.12 -9.36 10.90
C LYS A 240 14.77 -8.06 10.43
N ARG A 241 15.03 -7.93 9.13
CA ARG A 241 15.65 -6.73 8.55
C ARG A 241 14.70 -5.53 8.56
N ASP A 242 13.41 -5.77 8.31
CA ASP A 242 12.35 -4.76 8.37
C ASP A 242 12.27 -4.14 9.76
N LEU A 243 12.15 -4.96 10.81
CA LEU A 243 12.14 -4.49 12.19
C LEU A 243 13.42 -3.72 12.55
N ALA A 244 14.59 -4.22 12.14
CA ALA A 244 15.88 -3.60 12.45
C ALA A 244 16.07 -2.23 11.78
N GLU A 245 15.62 -2.07 10.53
CA GLU A 245 15.77 -0.82 9.77
C GLU A 245 14.67 0.21 10.11
N ASN A 246 13.42 -0.26 10.23
CA ASN A 246 12.26 0.63 10.37
C ASN A 246 11.85 0.85 11.84
N GLY A 247 12.24 -0.03 12.76
CA GLY A 247 11.84 0.00 14.17
C GLY A 247 10.43 -0.54 14.45
N TYR A 248 9.75 -1.04 13.42
CA TYR A 248 8.44 -1.71 13.45
C TYR A 248 8.32 -2.58 12.18
N TYR A 249 7.29 -3.42 12.08
CA TYR A 249 7.04 -4.22 10.87
C TYR A 249 6.35 -3.40 9.78
N GLY A 250 7.13 -2.60 9.06
CA GLY A 250 6.63 -1.79 7.95
C GLY A 250 6.06 -2.62 6.81
N SER A 251 6.55 -3.84 6.62
CA SER A 251 6.05 -4.80 5.63
C SER A 251 4.58 -5.14 5.86
N LEU A 252 4.21 -5.49 7.10
CA LEU A 252 2.84 -5.77 7.50
C LEU A 252 1.95 -4.52 7.37
N ASN A 253 2.40 -3.37 7.88
CA ASN A 253 1.66 -2.11 7.77
C ASN A 253 1.39 -1.74 6.29
N THR A 254 2.37 -1.96 5.42
CA THR A 254 2.27 -1.68 3.98
C THR A 254 1.26 -2.61 3.31
N LEU A 255 1.28 -3.92 3.63
CA LEU A 255 0.33 -4.90 3.08
C LEU A 255 -1.10 -4.65 3.57
N GLN A 256 -1.28 -4.33 4.85
CA GLN A 256 -2.58 -3.99 5.40
C GLN A 256 -3.13 -2.71 4.76
N GLY A 257 -2.33 -1.66 4.69
CA GLY A 257 -2.70 -0.41 4.02
C GLY A 257 -3.02 -0.64 2.54
N ALA A 258 -2.39 -1.62 1.89
CA ALA A 258 -2.65 -2.06 0.52
C ALA A 258 -3.87 -2.94 0.30
N LEU A 259 -4.56 -3.35 1.37
CA LEU A 259 -5.62 -4.34 1.30
C LEU A 259 -5.10 -5.64 0.63
N ARG A 260 -3.89 -6.07 1.01
CA ARG A 260 -3.21 -7.31 0.59
C ARG A 260 -3.26 -8.31 1.73
N PHE A 261 -4.47 -8.63 2.19
CA PHE A 261 -4.70 -9.38 3.42
C PHE A 261 -4.16 -10.82 3.37
N ASP A 262 -4.21 -11.46 2.19
CA ASP A 262 -3.63 -12.80 2.00
C ASP A 262 -2.11 -12.80 2.16
N GLN A 263 -1.44 -11.75 1.64
CA GLN A 263 0.01 -11.57 1.76
C GLN A 263 0.40 -11.18 3.18
N PHE A 264 -0.40 -10.31 3.82
CA PHE A 264 -0.23 -9.97 5.23
C PHE A 264 -0.27 -11.25 6.08
N GLN A 265 -1.30 -12.07 5.90
CA GLN A 265 -1.49 -13.31 6.66
C GLN A 265 -0.27 -14.23 6.52
N LYS A 266 0.17 -14.50 5.28
CA LYS A 266 1.35 -15.32 4.99
C LYS A 266 2.60 -14.82 5.70
N LEU A 267 2.78 -13.50 5.81
CA LEU A 267 3.95 -12.92 6.46
C LEU A 267 3.81 -12.94 7.99
N PHE A 268 2.62 -12.62 8.50
CA PHE A 268 2.27 -12.66 9.92
C PHE A 268 2.46 -14.06 10.52
N ASP A 269 2.25 -15.12 9.74
CA ASP A 269 2.44 -16.50 10.19
C ASP A 269 3.85 -16.80 10.68
N PHE A 270 4.87 -16.11 10.14
CA PHE A 270 6.27 -16.27 10.56
C PHE A 270 6.63 -15.47 11.83
N LEU A 271 5.72 -14.67 12.38
CA LEU A 271 5.96 -13.95 13.62
C LEU A 271 5.69 -14.80 14.85
N SER A 272 6.64 -14.73 15.78
CA SER A 272 6.47 -15.20 17.16
C SER A 272 5.84 -14.10 18.01
N PRO A 273 4.96 -14.42 18.97
CA PRO A 273 4.38 -13.43 19.87
C PRO A 273 5.43 -12.57 20.59
N ASN A 274 6.57 -13.17 20.97
CA ASN A 274 7.68 -12.47 21.64
C ASN A 274 8.38 -11.43 20.75
N SER A 275 8.16 -11.48 19.44
CA SER A 275 8.74 -10.56 18.46
C SER A 275 7.81 -9.40 18.10
N VAL A 276 6.58 -9.38 18.64
CA VAL A 276 5.54 -8.40 18.32
C VAL A 276 5.18 -7.64 19.60
N SER A 277 5.17 -6.31 19.54
CA SER A 277 4.68 -5.51 20.66
C SER A 277 3.15 -5.58 20.74
N GLU A 278 2.59 -5.41 21.94
CA GLU A 278 1.13 -5.36 22.12
C GLU A 278 0.52 -4.18 21.34
N ASP A 279 1.22 -3.05 21.27
CA ASP A 279 0.83 -1.88 20.48
C ASP A 279 0.76 -2.17 18.97
N ASP A 280 1.78 -2.83 18.40
CA ASP A 280 1.78 -3.19 16.97
C ASP A 280 0.63 -4.13 16.63
N TYR A 281 0.40 -5.14 17.48
CA TYR A 281 -0.70 -6.08 17.30
C TYR A 281 -2.06 -5.37 17.35
N ASN A 282 -2.25 -4.46 18.31
CA ASN A 282 -3.46 -3.66 18.43
C ASN A 282 -3.68 -2.74 17.22
N ILE A 283 -2.61 -2.11 16.69
CA ILE A 283 -2.68 -1.31 15.45
C ILE A 283 -3.13 -2.18 14.27
N TRP A 284 -2.65 -3.41 14.14
CA TRP A 284 -3.07 -4.29 13.05
C TRP A 284 -4.52 -4.73 13.16
N LEU A 285 -5.04 -4.91 14.38
CA LEU A 285 -6.46 -5.20 14.61
C LEU A 285 -7.36 -3.99 14.37
N ASP A 286 -6.85 -2.75 14.40
CA ASP A 286 -7.56 -1.55 13.97
C ASP A 286 -7.72 -1.53 12.43
N MET A 287 -8.64 -2.34 11.93
CA MET A 287 -8.83 -2.59 10.50
C MET A 287 -9.77 -1.57 9.82
N GLU A 288 -10.11 -0.47 10.52
CA GLU A 288 -10.96 0.63 10.03
C GLU A 288 -12.24 0.17 9.28
N ILE A 289 -12.89 -0.91 9.75
CA ILE A 289 -14.02 -1.62 9.08
C ILE A 289 -15.09 -0.65 8.54
N LYS A 290 -15.40 0.42 9.28
CA LYS A 290 -16.37 1.45 8.90
C LYS A 290 -16.08 2.12 7.55
N LYS A 291 -14.81 2.23 7.15
CA LYS A 291 -14.38 2.94 5.93
C LYS A 291 -14.45 2.09 4.66
N HIS A 292 -14.70 0.79 4.79
CA HIS A 292 -14.59 -0.17 3.69
C HIS A 292 -15.97 -0.64 3.19
N SER A 293 -16.03 -0.91 1.88
CA SER A 293 -17.19 -1.56 1.24
C SER A 293 -17.18 -3.06 1.51
N GLU A 294 -18.35 -3.69 1.41
CA GLU A 294 -18.61 -5.08 1.79
C GLU A 294 -17.59 -6.15 1.31
N PRO A 295 -17.10 -6.18 0.05
CA PRO A 295 -16.11 -7.19 -0.34
C PRO A 295 -14.78 -7.07 0.41
N TYR A 296 -14.39 -5.85 0.81
CA TYR A 296 -13.18 -5.66 1.63
C TYR A 296 -13.42 -6.00 3.09
N VAL A 297 -14.61 -5.72 3.62
CA VAL A 297 -14.95 -6.02 5.02
C VAL A 297 -14.89 -7.53 5.28
N ASN A 298 -15.36 -8.36 4.34
CA ASN A 298 -15.25 -9.82 4.45
C ASN A 298 -13.80 -10.30 4.61
N GLU A 299 -12.88 -9.81 3.77
CA GLU A 299 -11.48 -10.22 3.84
C GLU A 299 -10.75 -9.62 5.06
N ILE A 300 -11.15 -8.41 5.48
CA ILE A 300 -10.71 -7.79 6.74
C ILE A 300 -11.08 -8.69 7.92
N VAL A 301 -12.33 -9.13 8.00
CA VAL A 301 -12.82 -9.99 9.09
C VAL A 301 -12.12 -11.34 9.10
N LYS A 302 -11.85 -11.94 7.93
CA LYS A 302 -11.05 -13.18 7.86
C LYS A 302 -9.63 -12.98 8.42
N LEU A 303 -8.98 -11.87 8.06
CA LEU A 303 -7.65 -11.56 8.58
C LEU A 303 -7.70 -11.31 10.10
N PHE A 304 -8.70 -10.57 10.58
CA PHE A 304 -8.93 -10.36 12.01
C PHE A 304 -9.01 -11.69 12.75
N MET A 305 -9.90 -12.59 12.29
CA MET A 305 -10.09 -13.88 12.93
C MET A 305 -8.83 -14.73 12.90
N HIS A 306 -8.09 -14.72 11.79
CA HIS A 306 -6.81 -15.43 11.70
C HIS A 306 -5.80 -14.95 12.74
N MET A 307 -5.66 -13.63 12.89
CA MET A 307 -4.76 -13.06 13.90
C MET A 307 -5.26 -13.34 15.31
N TRP A 308 -6.56 -13.12 15.56
CA TRP A 308 -7.19 -13.30 16.86
C TRP A 308 -7.04 -14.74 17.36
N MET A 309 -7.23 -15.72 16.50
CA MET A 309 -7.16 -17.14 16.85
C MET A 309 -5.73 -17.70 16.87
N LYS A 310 -4.70 -16.90 16.53
CA LYS A 310 -3.32 -17.38 16.51
C LYS A 310 -2.84 -17.69 17.94
N GLU A 311 -2.33 -18.91 18.12
CA GLU A 311 -1.77 -19.37 19.40
C GLU A 311 -0.56 -18.52 19.84
N GLY A 312 -0.47 -18.26 21.15
CA GLY A 312 0.66 -17.56 21.76
C GLY A 312 0.48 -16.04 21.88
N PHE A 313 -0.57 -15.46 21.30
CA PHE A 313 -0.90 -14.03 21.37
C PHE A 313 -1.88 -13.69 22.52
N GLU A 314 -1.96 -14.53 23.56
CA GLU A 314 -2.92 -14.35 24.66
C GLU A 314 -2.72 -13.02 25.40
N SER A 315 -1.48 -12.61 25.65
CA SER A 315 -1.17 -11.33 26.30
C SER A 315 -1.59 -10.13 25.46
N HIS A 316 -1.34 -10.19 24.14
CA HIS A 316 -1.73 -9.14 23.20
C HIS A 316 -3.25 -9.00 23.13
N ARG A 317 -3.99 -10.12 23.08
CA ARG A 317 -5.45 -10.12 23.14
C ARG A 317 -5.98 -9.54 24.46
N ALA A 318 -5.35 -9.88 25.59
CA ALA A 318 -5.75 -9.35 26.89
C ALA A 318 -5.60 -7.82 26.98
N LEU A 319 -4.60 -7.22 26.32
CA LEU A 319 -4.51 -5.76 26.21
C LEU A 319 -5.66 -5.20 25.37
N VAL A 320 -5.92 -5.77 24.19
CA VAL A 320 -6.98 -5.30 23.28
C VAL A 320 -8.36 -5.39 23.94
N ILE A 321 -8.64 -6.48 24.66
CA ILE A 321 -9.89 -6.64 25.43
C ILE A 321 -10.01 -5.55 26.51
N ARG A 322 -8.91 -5.27 27.22
CA ARG A 322 -8.90 -4.22 28.25
C ARG A 322 -9.21 -2.85 27.65
N GLU A 323 -8.59 -2.52 26.52
CA GLU A 323 -8.84 -1.26 25.81
C GLU A 323 -10.28 -1.16 25.29
N GLU A 324 -10.82 -2.24 24.72
CA GLU A 324 -12.17 -2.22 24.11
C GLU A 324 -13.30 -2.34 25.14
N LEU A 325 -13.09 -3.00 26.28
CA LEU A 325 -14.13 -3.29 27.28
C LEU A 325 -14.06 -2.45 28.55
N GLU A 326 -12.86 -2.04 29.00
CA GLU A 326 -12.67 -1.38 30.30
C GLU A 326 -12.39 0.12 30.18
N ASP A 327 -11.79 0.59 29.08
CA ASP A 327 -11.26 1.95 29.05
C ASP A 327 -12.36 3.02 28.93
N LYS A 328 -12.32 4.00 29.84
CA LYS A 328 -13.37 5.02 30.04
C LYS A 328 -13.12 6.31 29.24
N PHE A 329 -12.17 6.33 28.32
CA PHE A 329 -11.86 7.52 27.55
C PHE A 329 -12.93 7.80 26.48
N PRO A 330 -13.70 8.90 26.57
CA PRO A 330 -14.86 9.12 25.69
C PRO A 330 -14.52 9.55 24.27
N LEU A 331 -13.24 9.70 23.93
CA LEU A 331 -12.81 10.46 22.74
C LEU A 331 -12.12 9.62 21.67
N PHE A 332 -11.65 8.40 21.95
CA PHE A 332 -11.00 7.56 20.95
C PHE A 332 -11.30 6.09 21.22
N ARG A 333 -11.78 5.41 20.18
CA ARG A 333 -11.91 3.95 20.01
C ARG A 333 -13.17 3.22 20.47
N THR A 334 -14.26 3.39 19.71
CA THR A 334 -15.19 2.28 19.42
C THR A 334 -14.71 1.57 18.14
N VAL A 335 -13.53 0.91 18.21
CA VAL A 335 -12.80 0.47 17.01
C VAL A 335 -13.23 -0.91 16.52
N LEU A 336 -13.60 -1.83 17.41
CA LEU A 336 -13.85 -3.22 17.01
C LEU A 336 -15.32 -3.60 17.09
N LEU A 337 -15.90 -3.69 18.29
CA LEU A 337 -17.20 -4.35 18.48
C LEU A 337 -18.32 -3.62 17.76
N THR A 338 -18.35 -2.29 17.89
CA THR A 338 -19.43 -1.48 17.30
C THR A 338 -19.42 -1.55 15.76
N PRO A 339 -18.29 -1.29 15.06
CA PRO A 339 -18.20 -1.49 13.60
C PRO A 339 -18.59 -2.88 13.13
N LEU A 340 -18.19 -3.94 13.86
CA LEU A 340 -18.50 -5.33 13.52
C LEU A 340 -20.02 -5.59 13.59
N VAL A 341 -20.67 -5.18 14.68
CA VAL A 341 -22.13 -5.30 14.84
C VAL A 341 -22.88 -4.47 13.79
N GLU A 342 -22.45 -3.24 13.53
CA GLU A 342 -23.07 -2.37 12.52
C GLU A 342 -22.99 -2.95 11.10
N LYS A 343 -22.00 -3.79 10.84
CA LYS A 343 -21.77 -4.47 9.56
C LYS A 343 -22.27 -5.93 9.54
N ASP A 344 -22.91 -6.38 10.62
CA ASP A 344 -23.48 -7.73 10.78
C ASP A 344 -22.43 -8.87 10.82
N TYR A 345 -21.25 -8.60 11.41
CA TYR A 345 -20.21 -9.60 11.63
C TYR A 345 -20.14 -9.99 13.10
N MET A 346 -21.01 -10.92 13.51
CA MET A 346 -21.14 -11.32 14.91
C MET A 346 -20.11 -12.37 15.37
N GLU A 347 -19.58 -13.19 14.47
CA GLU A 347 -18.56 -14.20 14.82
C GLU A 347 -17.33 -13.59 15.52
N PRO A 348 -16.70 -12.51 15.01
CA PRO A 348 -15.60 -11.85 15.71
C PRO A 348 -16.01 -11.21 17.03
N VAL A 349 -17.25 -10.70 17.15
CA VAL A 349 -17.78 -10.13 18.39
C VAL A 349 -17.82 -11.19 19.48
N TRP A 350 -18.32 -12.39 19.16
CA TRP A 350 -18.32 -13.51 20.09
C TRP A 350 -16.92 -13.94 20.47
N ALA A 351 -16.01 -14.06 19.50
CA ALA A 351 -14.62 -14.45 19.76
C ALA A 351 -13.89 -13.48 20.71
N ILE A 352 -14.26 -12.19 20.72
CA ILE A 352 -13.72 -11.22 21.67
C ILE A 352 -14.34 -11.43 23.07
N LEU A 353 -15.68 -11.51 23.13
CA LEU A 353 -16.40 -11.62 24.41
C LEU A 353 -16.13 -12.96 25.12
N ASP A 354 -15.94 -14.05 24.39
CA ASP A 354 -15.65 -15.38 24.94
C ASP A 354 -14.31 -15.46 25.69
N ILE A 355 -13.37 -14.55 25.42
CA ILE A 355 -12.05 -14.50 26.08
C ILE A 355 -12.06 -13.54 27.29
N ALA A 356 -13.02 -12.61 27.34
CA ALA A 356 -13.09 -11.63 28.41
C ALA A 356 -13.52 -12.28 29.74
N ASN A 357 -12.96 -11.78 30.83
CA ASN A 357 -13.35 -12.25 32.16
C ASN A 357 -14.68 -11.62 32.60
N CYS A 358 -15.27 -12.16 33.67
CA CYS A 358 -16.59 -11.75 34.11
C CYS A 358 -16.66 -10.29 34.59
N ASP A 359 -15.61 -9.76 35.19
CA ASP A 359 -15.54 -8.35 35.60
C ASP A 359 -15.53 -7.41 34.37
N GLN A 360 -14.78 -7.80 33.33
CA GLN A 360 -14.74 -7.11 32.05
C GLN A 360 -16.10 -7.09 31.36
N ILE A 361 -16.75 -8.26 31.25
CA ILE A 361 -18.08 -8.36 30.65
C ILE A 361 -19.09 -7.54 31.46
N LYS A 362 -19.03 -7.57 32.79
CA LYS A 362 -19.90 -6.75 33.64
C LYS A 362 -19.74 -5.27 33.33
N GLY A 363 -18.51 -4.77 33.40
CA GLY A 363 -18.20 -3.36 33.15
C GLY A 363 -18.62 -2.92 31.75
N PHE A 364 -18.41 -3.76 30.74
CA PHE A 364 -18.84 -3.52 29.38
C PHE A 364 -20.36 -3.49 29.23
N MET A 365 -21.09 -4.44 29.84
CA MET A 365 -22.55 -4.54 29.72
C MET A 365 -23.29 -3.39 30.37
N ASP A 366 -22.65 -2.68 31.30
CA ASP A 366 -23.15 -1.45 31.92
C ASP A 366 -22.74 -0.18 31.15
N SER A 367 -22.02 -0.31 30.04
CA SER A 367 -21.52 0.82 29.24
C SER A 367 -22.53 1.32 28.19
N ARG A 368 -22.37 2.59 27.77
CA ARG A 368 -23.11 3.18 26.63
C ARG A 368 -22.85 2.43 25.32
N GLN A 369 -21.69 1.81 25.17
CA GLN A 369 -21.36 1.03 23.97
C GLN A 369 -22.22 -0.23 23.90
N ALA A 370 -22.39 -0.95 25.00
CA ALA A 370 -23.28 -2.10 25.04
C ALA A 370 -24.75 -1.71 24.83
N GLU A 371 -25.21 -0.57 25.37
CA GLU A 371 -26.54 -0.04 25.08
C GLU A 371 -26.73 0.26 23.58
N TYR A 372 -25.73 0.87 22.94
CA TYR A 372 -25.76 1.11 21.50
C TYR A 372 -25.84 -0.19 20.71
N ILE A 373 -24.99 -1.17 21.01
CA ILE A 373 -25.00 -2.50 20.37
C ILE A 373 -26.36 -3.18 20.53
N ARG A 374 -26.96 -3.16 21.74
CA ARG A 374 -28.33 -3.67 21.96
C ARG A 374 -29.33 -2.99 21.03
N SER A 375 -29.29 -1.67 20.94
CA SER A 375 -30.23 -0.92 20.08
C SER A 375 -30.08 -1.22 18.58
N VAL A 376 -28.87 -1.60 18.13
CA VAL A 376 -28.62 -2.04 16.76
C VAL A 376 -29.17 -3.44 16.54
N LEU A 377 -28.90 -4.37 17.46
CA LEU A 377 -29.34 -5.77 17.37
C LEU A 377 -30.87 -5.91 17.51
N GLU A 378 -31.51 -5.15 18.39
CA GLU A 378 -32.98 -5.09 18.54
C GLU A 378 -33.72 -4.81 17.22
N LYS A 379 -33.09 -4.06 16.32
CA LYS A 379 -33.67 -3.68 15.02
C LYS A 379 -33.37 -4.67 13.90
N ARG A 380 -32.45 -5.62 14.12
CA ARG A 380 -31.84 -6.42 13.04
C ARG A 380 -31.90 -7.91 13.28
N ASP A 381 -31.43 -8.36 14.44
CA ASP A 381 -31.22 -9.77 14.74
C ASP A 381 -31.53 -10.07 16.21
N VAL A 382 -32.70 -10.66 16.43
CA VAL A 382 -33.19 -11.03 17.76
C VAL A 382 -32.37 -12.19 18.36
N ASP A 383 -31.84 -13.09 17.53
CA ASP A 383 -31.07 -14.23 18.03
C ASP A 383 -29.69 -13.77 18.52
N SER A 384 -29.01 -12.92 17.75
CA SER A 384 -27.77 -12.27 18.20
C SER A 384 -27.99 -11.35 19.40
N LEU A 385 -29.13 -10.64 19.49
CA LEU A 385 -29.49 -9.88 20.68
C LEU A 385 -29.59 -10.79 21.91
N ASN A 386 -30.32 -11.91 21.79
CA ASN A 386 -30.50 -12.86 22.89
C ASN A 386 -29.16 -13.43 23.35
N LYS A 387 -28.27 -13.80 22.42
CA LYS A 387 -26.91 -14.24 22.74
C LYS A 387 -26.10 -13.13 23.42
N PHE A 388 -26.14 -11.91 22.91
CA PHE A 388 -25.45 -10.76 23.50
C PHE A 388 -25.91 -10.50 24.95
N LEU A 389 -27.22 -10.54 25.21
CA LEU A 389 -27.78 -10.37 26.56
C LEU A 389 -27.43 -11.52 27.49
N ALA A 390 -27.17 -12.72 26.98
CA ALA A 390 -26.77 -13.87 27.79
C ALA A 390 -25.43 -13.64 28.51
N TYR A 391 -24.46 -12.96 27.88
CA TYR A 391 -23.19 -12.58 28.53
C TYR A 391 -23.40 -11.74 29.80
N GLY A 392 -24.37 -10.83 29.81
CA GLY A 392 -24.66 -10.01 31.01
C GLY A 392 -25.36 -10.80 32.12
N LYS A 393 -26.20 -11.78 31.74
CA LYS A 393 -26.91 -12.63 32.69
C LYS A 393 -26.00 -13.66 33.36
N SER A 394 -25.14 -14.34 32.59
CA SER A 394 -24.20 -15.34 33.11
C SER A 394 -23.28 -14.76 34.18
N VAL A 395 -22.74 -13.56 33.93
CA VAL A 395 -21.90 -12.82 34.89
C VAL A 395 -22.62 -12.52 36.20
N THR A 396 -23.90 -12.13 36.14
CA THR A 396 -24.69 -11.83 37.34
C THR A 396 -24.88 -13.10 38.18
N GLU A 397 -25.16 -14.22 37.53
CA GLU A 397 -25.35 -15.52 38.20
C GLU A 397 -24.06 -16.11 38.79
N GLU A 398 -22.91 -15.94 38.13
CA GLU A 398 -21.61 -16.44 38.62
C GLU A 398 -21.09 -15.64 39.82
N LEU A 399 -21.22 -14.30 39.77
CA LEU A 399 -20.85 -13.42 40.88
C LEU A 399 -21.73 -13.67 42.12
N ASP A 400 -23.02 -13.94 41.93
CA ASP A 400 -23.94 -14.26 43.02
C ASP A 400 -23.64 -15.64 43.68
N ARG A 401 -22.98 -16.55 42.97
CA ARG A 401 -22.55 -17.86 43.49
C ARG A 401 -21.19 -17.82 44.20
N GLY A 402 -20.43 -16.74 44.07
CA GLY A 402 -19.11 -16.59 44.66
C GLY A 402 -18.01 -17.41 43.97
N ASP A 403 -18.28 -17.94 42.78
CA ASP A 403 -17.29 -18.66 41.97
C ASP A 403 -16.41 -17.65 41.23
N LEU A 404 -15.15 -17.52 41.65
CA LEU A 404 -14.13 -16.72 40.96
C LEU A 404 -13.61 -17.48 39.72
N SER A 405 -14.50 -17.84 38.80
CA SER A 405 -14.09 -18.35 37.49
C SER A 405 -13.38 -17.25 36.71
N THR A 406 -12.24 -17.58 36.09
CA THR A 406 -11.51 -16.64 35.22
C THR A 406 -12.11 -16.53 33.81
N HIS A 407 -13.07 -17.40 33.47
CA HIS A 407 -13.72 -17.43 32.16
C HIS A 407 -15.23 -17.49 32.32
N CYS A 408 -15.92 -16.58 31.64
CA CYS A 408 -17.37 -16.56 31.57
C CYS A 408 -17.79 -17.39 30.36
N HIS A 409 -17.90 -18.72 30.52
CA HIS A 409 -18.74 -19.65 29.75
C HIS A 409 -18.53 -21.12 30.11
#